data_AF-A0A2R6EF45-F1
#
_entry.id   AF-A0A2R6EF45-F1
#
_cell.length_a   1.000
_cell.length_b   1.000
_cell.length_c   1.000
_cell.angle_alpha   90.00
_cell.angle_beta   90.00
_cell.angle_gamma   90.00
#
_symmetry.space_group_name_H-M   'P 1'
#
loop_
_entity.id
_entity.type
_entity.pdbx_description
1 polymer ?
#
loop_
_entity_poly.entity_id
_entity_poly.type
_entity_poly.pdbx_seq_one_letter_code
_entity_poly.pdbx_strand_id
1 'polypeptide(L)' 'VAIDDFVPHGSVLAPGVVDADETIRVGDEVVVEGPSAFGVGRAGMSGPEMVRSTRGIASEVRHVEET' A
#
# COMPACT_ATOMS: atom_id res chain seq x y z
N VAL A 1 -1.80 2.85 -4.99
CA VAL A 1 -2.33 2.50 -3.65
C VAL A 1 -2.18 3.73 -2.79
N ALA A 2 -3.28 4.25 -2.25
CA ALA A 2 -3.28 5.43 -1.41
C ALA A 2 -3.23 5.01 0.07
N ILE A 3 -2.33 5.62 0.83
CA ILE A 3 -2.18 5.40 2.28
C ILE A 3 -2.47 6.68 3.06
N ASP A 4 -2.77 6.51 4.34
CA ASP A 4 -2.92 7.62 5.29
C ASP A 4 -1.55 8.29 5.60
N ASP A 5 -1.54 9.30 6.47
CA ASP A 5 -0.36 10.12 6.77
C ASP A 5 0.71 9.39 7.60
N PHE A 6 1.50 8.54 6.95
CA PHE A 6 2.68 7.90 7.53
C PHE A 6 3.71 7.51 6.47
N VAL A 7 4.97 7.33 6.90
CA VAL A 7 6.03 6.76 6.07
C VAL A 7 6.14 5.26 6.34
N PRO A 8 5.85 4.38 5.35
CA PRO A 8 5.91 2.94 5.57
C PRO A 8 7.36 2.44 5.67
N HIS A 9 7.66 1.67 6.71
CA HIS A 9 8.95 0.99 6.87
C HIS A 9 8.79 -0.52 6.65
N GLY A 10 9.24 -1.00 5.49
CA GLY A 10 9.22 -2.41 5.11
C GLY A 10 7.89 -2.90 4.53
N SER A 11 6.75 -2.51 5.11
CA SER A 11 5.43 -2.89 4.57
C SER A 11 4.36 -1.85 4.83
N VAL A 12 3.35 -1.83 3.96
CA VAL A 12 2.07 -1.17 4.19
C VAL A 12 1.11 -2.22 4.74
N LEU A 13 0.52 -1.96 5.90
CA LEU A 13 -0.55 -2.80 6.45
C LEU A 13 -1.90 -2.33 5.91
N ALA A 14 -2.82 -3.27 5.69
CA ALA A 14 -4.15 -2.98 5.16
C ALA A 14 -4.92 -1.87 5.92
N PRO A 15 -4.87 -1.78 7.26
CA PRO A 15 -5.52 -0.69 7.99
C PRO A 15 -5.04 0.72 7.63
N GLY A 16 -3.84 0.86 7.07
CA GLY A 16 -3.29 2.14 6.63
C GLY A 16 -3.63 2.49 5.18
N VAL A 17 -4.34 1.62 4.46
CA VAL A 17 -4.75 1.87 3.06
C VAL A 17 -6.11 2.56 3.06
N VAL A 18 -6.16 3.75 2.47
CA VAL A 18 -7.41 4.53 2.34
C VAL A 18 -8.11 4.27 1.01
N ASP A 19 -7.35 3.93 -0.04
CA ASP A 19 -7.89 3.55 -1.35
C ASP A 19 -6.90 2.70 -2.16
N ALA A 20 -7.40 1.89 -3.08
CA ALA A 20 -6.59 1.10 -4.00
C ALA A 20 -7.35 0.76 -5.29
N ASP A 21 -6.63 0.77 -6.42
CA ASP A 21 -7.19 0.42 -7.72
C ASP A 21 -7.75 -1.02 -7.71
N GLU A 22 -8.99 -1.19 -8.17
CA GLU A 22 -9.72 -2.46 -8.17
C GLU A 22 -9.09 -3.56 -9.05
N THR A 23 -8.25 -3.15 -10.00
CA THR A 23 -7.56 -4.04 -10.92
C THR A 23 -6.34 -4.70 -10.30
N ILE A 24 -5.78 -4.17 -9.21
CA ILE A 24 -4.59 -4.71 -8.54
C ILE A 24 -4.83 -6.18 -8.14
N ARG A 25 -3.85 -7.02 -8.46
CA ARG A 25 -3.76 -8.43 -8.09
C ARG A 25 -2.54 -8.67 -7.22
N VAL A 26 -2.59 -9.80 -6.52
CA VAL A 26 -1.47 -10.26 -5.68
C VAL A 26 -0.23 -10.43 -6.55
N GLY A 27 0.86 -9.83 -6.11
CA GLY A 27 2.14 -9.90 -6.78
C GLY A 27 2.42 -8.78 -7.78
N ASP A 28 1.44 -7.92 -8.08
CA ASP A 28 1.63 -6.75 -8.95
C ASP A 28 2.58 -5.74 -8.31
N GLU A 29 3.31 -5.01 -9.15
CA GLU A 29 4.03 -3.81 -8.72
C GLU A 29 3.02 -2.68 -8.55
N VAL A 30 3.12 -1.99 -7.41
CA VAL A 30 2.22 -0.90 -7.06
C VAL A 30 3.02 0.33 -6.65
N VAL A 31 2.50 1.49 -7.04
CA VAL A 31 2.91 2.77 -6.46
C VAL A 31 2.14 2.96 -5.15
N VAL A 32 2.86 3.36 -4.10
CA VAL A 32 2.32 3.72 -2.78
C VAL A 32 2.43 5.23 -2.64
N GLU A 33 1.30 5.89 -2.42
CA GLU A 33 1.22 7.35 -2.34
C GLU A 33 0.47 7.73 -1.07
N GLY A 34 0.99 8.68 -0.31
CA GLY A 34 0.36 9.24 0.87
C GLY A 34 0.85 10.67 1.13
N PRO A 35 0.27 11.37 2.11
CA PRO A 35 0.61 12.77 2.39
C PRO A 35 2.09 13.01 2.69
N SER A 36 2.75 12.08 3.37
CA SER A 36 4.17 12.16 3.76
C SER A 36 5.07 11.15 3.04
N ALA A 37 4.56 10.40 2.06
CA ALA A 37 5.30 9.28 1.47
C ALA A 37 4.97 9.03 0.00
N PHE A 38 6.01 8.74 -0.78
CA PHE A 38 5.89 8.26 -2.14
C PHE A 38 6.84 7.08 -2.35
N GLY A 39 6.33 5.96 -2.86
CA GLY A 39 7.12 4.74 -2.93
C GLY A 39 6.59 3.70 -3.90
N VAL A 40 7.30 2.58 -3.95
CA VAL A 40 6.97 1.42 -4.77
C VAL A 40 7.07 0.14 -3.95
N GLY A 41 6.19 -0.81 -4.27
CA GLY A 41 6.12 -2.08 -3.58
C GLY A 41 5.44 -3.15 -4.40
N ARG A 42 5.33 -4.34 -3.80
CA ARG A 42 4.62 -5.48 -4.38
C ARG A 42 3.36 -5.76 -3.58
N ALA A 43 2.22 -5.85 -4.28
CA ALA A 43 0.94 -6.12 -3.68
C ALA A 43 0.89 -7.49 -2.98
N GLY A 44 0.51 -7.50 -1.70
CA GLY A 44 0.26 -8.70 -0.89
C GLY A 44 -1.19 -9.16 -0.92
N MET A 45 -2.11 -8.32 -1.41
CA MET A 45 -3.53 -8.61 -1.54
C MET A 45 -4.13 -7.87 -2.75
N SER A 46 -5.37 -8.17 -3.12
CA SER A 46 -6.08 -7.43 -4.18
C SER A 46 -6.44 -6.02 -3.72
N GLY A 47 -6.55 -5.06 -4.63
CA GLY A 47 -6.94 -3.67 -4.28
C GLY A 47 -8.20 -3.58 -3.40
N PRO A 48 -9.32 -4.24 -3.76
CA PRO A 48 -10.52 -4.24 -2.93
C PRO A 48 -10.35 -4.91 -1.56
N GLU A 49 -9.37 -5.80 -1.40
CA GLU A 49 -9.03 -6.40 -0.11
C GLU A 49 -8.17 -5.47 0.74
N MET A 50 -7.26 -4.68 0.12
CA MET A 50 -6.46 -3.67 0.82
C MET A 50 -7.33 -2.69 1.60
N VAL A 51 -8.39 -2.19 0.98
CA VAL A 51 -9.28 -1.19 1.58
C VAL A 51 -10.21 -1.79 2.64
N ARG A 52 -10.67 -3.04 2.48
CA ARG A 52 -11.67 -3.66 3.36
C ARG A 52 -11.09 -4.38 4.58
N SER A 53 -9.80 -4.71 4.55
CA SER A 53 -9.18 -5.55 5.57
C SER A 53 -8.68 -4.74 6.76
N THR A 54 -8.97 -5.21 7.96
CA THR A 54 -8.50 -4.60 9.22
C THR A 54 -7.16 -5.19 9.70
N ARG A 55 -6.54 -6.07 8.93
CA ARG A 55 -5.24 -6.70 9.22
C ARG A 55 -4.60 -7.25 7.94
N GLY A 56 -3.31 -7.55 8.01
CA GLY A 56 -2.54 -8.14 6.91
C GLY A 56 -1.66 -7.13 6.19
N ILE A 57 -0.74 -7.65 5.36
CA ILE A 57 0.22 -6.85 4.58
C ILE A 57 -0.42 -6.53 3.23
N ALA A 58 -0.69 -5.24 2.98
CA ALA A 58 -1.25 -4.76 1.72
C ALA A 58 -0.17 -4.71 0.63
N SER A 59 1.03 -4.24 0.98
CA SER A 59 2.17 -4.20 0.08
C SER A 59 3.48 -4.38 0.85
N GLU A 60 4.39 -5.19 0.30
CA GLU A 60 5.80 -5.20 0.71
C GLU A 60 6.49 -4.03 0.01
N VAL A 61 7.06 -3.10 0.79
CA VAL A 61 7.68 -1.88 0.25
C VAL A 61 9.12 -2.17 -0.15
N ARG A 62 9.49 -1.78 -1.37
CA ARG A 62 10.86 -1.90 -1.87
C ARG A 62 11.65 -0.61 -1.70
N HIS A 63 11.02 0.51 -1.98
CA HIS A 63 11.62 1.83 -1.84
C HIS A 63 10.53 2.84 -1.50
N VAL A 64 10.87 3.80 -0.66
CA VAL A 64 10.00 4.91 -0.27
C VAL A 64 10.85 6.14 -0.03
N GLU A 65 10.35 7.28 -0.45
CA GLU A 65 10.87 8.60 -0.12
C GLU A 65 9.86 9.30 0.79
N GLU A 66 10.37 10.01 1.80
CA GLU A 66 9.60 10.93 2.62
C GLU A 66 9.39 12.23 1.84
N THR A 67 8.17 12.77 1.85
CA THR A 67 7.76 13.98 1.12
C THR A 67 7.43 15.10 2.09
#